data_AF-A0A7W0LQS0-F1
#
_entry.id   AF-A0A7W0LQS0-F1
#
_cell.length_a   1.000
_cell.length_b   1.000
_cell.length_c   1.000
_cell.angle_alpha   90.00
_cell.angle_beta   90.00
_cell.angle_gamma   90.00
#
_symmetry.space_group_name_H-M   'P 1'
#
loop_
_entity.id
_entity.type
_entity.pdbx_description
1 polymer ?
#
loop_
_entity_poly.entity_id
_entity_poly.type
_entity_poly.pdbx_seq_one_letter_code
_entity_poly.pdbx_strand_id
1 'polypeptide(L)'
;MVQGPKDSSTGSGPGRQRGALSAARAAWALTLAQEKRSKLRRVARARSRGAVVVCDRYPQTQFPGTNDGPLLHAWASSPNRVKRALASWEARPYELADATPPDLVLRLCVDQETAERRRPGHGNHYLRTRRRVVQQLNFPGA
;
A
#
# COMPACT_ATOMS: atom_id res chain seq x y z
N MET A 1 20.90 -39.00 -48.75
CA MET A 1 21.13 -37.62 -48.29
C MET A 1 19.79 -36.92 -48.16
N VAL A 2 19.18 -36.87 -46.97
CA VAL A 2 18.25 -35.82 -46.54
C VAL A 2 18.36 -35.76 -45.02
N GLN A 3 19.06 -34.76 -44.49
CA GLN A 3 19.16 -34.49 -43.05
C GLN A 3 17.94 -33.66 -42.63
N GLY A 4 17.21 -34.12 -41.61
CA GLY A 4 16.16 -33.33 -40.97
C GLY A 4 16.74 -32.15 -40.16
N PRO A 5 15.97 -31.09 -39.89
CA PRO A 5 16.46 -29.97 -39.11
C PRO A 5 16.46 -30.31 -37.62
N LYS A 6 17.61 -30.02 -37.00
CA LYS A 6 17.95 -30.18 -35.59
C LYS A 6 17.20 -29.19 -34.70
N ASP A 7 16.71 -29.70 -33.58
CA ASP A 7 16.46 -28.89 -32.38
C ASP A 7 17.78 -28.29 -31.88
N SER A 8 17.80 -26.97 -31.61
CA SER A 8 18.45 -26.34 -30.44
C SER A 8 18.72 -24.85 -30.66
N SER A 9 18.13 -23.99 -29.83
CA SER A 9 18.89 -22.95 -29.12
C SER A 9 18.00 -22.25 -28.08
N THR A 10 18.03 -22.81 -26.89
CA THR A 10 17.73 -22.13 -25.63
C THR A 10 18.76 -21.02 -25.41
N GLY A 11 18.33 -19.77 -25.36
CA GLY A 11 19.17 -18.59 -25.10
C GLY A 11 18.56 -17.71 -24.02
N SER A 12 19.04 -17.88 -22.80
CA SER A 12 18.55 -17.29 -21.55
C SER A 12 18.90 -15.80 -21.40
N GLY A 13 17.96 -14.99 -20.89
CA GLY A 13 18.26 -13.69 -20.26
C GLY A 13 17.12 -12.66 -20.31
N PRO A 14 16.36 -12.47 -19.21
CA PRO A 14 16.46 -11.19 -18.49
C PRO A 14 16.34 -11.37 -16.96
N GLY A 15 17.27 -12.11 -16.35
CA GLY A 15 17.27 -12.29 -14.89
C GLY A 15 17.66 -11.04 -14.10
N ARG A 16 18.47 -10.15 -14.69
CA ARG A 16 19.13 -9.04 -13.97
C ARG A 16 18.28 -7.76 -13.88
N GLN A 17 17.49 -7.45 -14.91
CA GLN A 17 16.59 -6.28 -14.92
C GLN A 17 15.45 -6.41 -13.91
N ARG A 18 14.89 -7.62 -13.76
CA ARG A 18 13.85 -7.91 -12.76
C ARG A 18 14.35 -7.69 -11.32
N GLY A 19 15.62 -8.02 -11.04
CA GLY A 19 16.24 -7.84 -9.72
C GLY A 19 16.46 -6.37 -9.35
N ALA A 20 16.99 -5.55 -10.26
CA ALA A 20 17.24 -4.13 -10.00
C ALA A 20 15.95 -3.33 -9.80
N LEU A 21 14.92 -3.58 -10.62
CA LEU A 21 13.58 -3.00 -10.45
C LEU A 21 12.94 -3.43 -9.13
N SER A 22 13.21 -4.67 -8.69
CA SER A 22 12.73 -5.17 -7.39
C SER A 22 13.41 -4.49 -6.20
N ALA A 23 14.71 -4.18 -6.31
CA ALA A 23 15.47 -3.50 -5.26
C ALA A 23 15.09 -2.01 -5.16
N ALA A 24 14.95 -1.32 -6.30
CA ALA A 24 14.49 0.07 -6.31
C ALA A 24 13.08 0.21 -5.73
N ARG A 25 12.17 -0.72 -6.08
CA ARG A 25 10.82 -0.77 -5.50
C ARG A 25 10.84 -1.04 -4.01
N ALA A 26 11.77 -1.88 -3.54
CA ALA A 26 11.95 -2.12 -2.10
C ALA A 26 12.45 -0.89 -1.37
N ALA A 27 13.48 -0.22 -1.89
CA ALA A 27 14.00 1.01 -1.32
C ALA A 27 12.89 2.07 -1.23
N TRP A 28 12.12 2.25 -2.31
CA TRP A 28 10.97 3.15 -2.34
C TRP A 28 9.91 2.80 -1.29
N ALA A 29 9.52 1.53 -1.21
CA ALA A 29 8.55 1.04 -0.23
C ALA A 29 9.02 1.29 1.22
N LEU A 30 10.30 1.03 1.51
CA LEU A 30 10.87 1.26 2.83
C LEU A 30 10.93 2.75 3.18
N THR A 31 11.26 3.62 2.22
CA THR A 31 11.23 5.08 2.42
C THR A 31 9.82 5.57 2.76
N LEU A 32 8.81 5.12 2.01
CA LEU A 32 7.41 5.47 2.30
C LEU A 32 6.96 4.93 3.67
N ALA A 33 7.36 3.71 4.04
CA ALA A 33 7.06 3.14 5.34
C ALA A 33 7.70 3.94 6.49
N GLN A 34 8.94 4.41 6.31
CA GLN A 34 9.59 5.30 7.29
C GLN A 34 8.89 6.63 7.43
N GLU A 35 8.49 7.24 6.32
CA GLU A 35 7.77 8.52 6.33
C GLU A 35 6.44 8.37 7.10
N LYS A 36 5.66 7.32 6.78
CA LYS A 36 4.42 7.01 7.50
C LYS A 36 4.65 6.82 8.99
N ARG A 37 5.70 6.06 9.37
CA ARG A 37 6.05 5.84 10.77
C ARG A 37 6.41 7.12 11.51
N SER A 38 7.18 8.01 10.85
CA SER A 38 7.57 9.29 11.42
C SER A 38 6.34 10.18 11.67
N LYS A 39 5.43 10.25 10.68
CA LYS A 39 4.16 10.98 10.81
C LYS A 39 3.31 10.44 11.95
N LEU A 40 3.08 9.13 12.03
CA LEU A 40 2.31 8.51 13.12
C LEU A 40 2.90 8.79 14.50
N ARG A 41 4.23 8.69 14.65
CA ARG A 41 4.89 9.06 15.92
C ARG A 41 4.70 10.54 16.27
N ARG A 42 4.71 11.42 15.28
CA ARG A 42 4.44 12.85 15.49
C ARG A 42 3.00 13.08 15.91
N VAL A 43 2.04 12.39 15.30
CA VAL A 43 0.62 12.43 15.71
C VAL A 43 0.46 11.95 17.15
N ALA A 44 1.02 10.80 17.51
CA ALA A 44 0.94 10.25 18.86
C ALA A 44 1.54 11.19 19.91
N ARG A 45 2.68 11.82 19.63
CA ARG A 45 3.29 12.81 20.54
C ARG A 45 2.51 14.11 20.63
N ALA A 46 1.90 14.57 19.55
CA ALA A 46 1.05 15.76 19.57
C ALA A 46 -0.21 15.49 20.41
N ARG A 47 -0.84 14.34 20.21
CA ARG A 47 -1.97 13.86 21.02
C ARG A 47 -1.61 13.78 22.50
N SER A 48 -0.47 13.18 22.86
CA SER A 48 -0.05 13.07 24.27
C SER A 48 0.27 14.41 24.93
N ARG A 49 0.37 15.50 24.16
CA ARG A 49 0.54 16.88 24.64
C ARG A 49 -0.77 17.67 24.64
N GLY A 50 -1.90 17.03 24.38
CA GLY A 50 -3.22 17.67 24.36
C GLY A 50 -3.55 18.40 23.05
N ALA A 51 -2.79 18.20 21.98
CA ALA A 51 -3.11 18.81 20.69
C ALA A 51 -4.19 18.00 19.93
N VAL A 52 -5.05 18.73 19.21
CA VAL A 52 -5.96 18.14 18.22
C VAL A 52 -5.21 17.96 16.91
N VAL A 53 -5.22 16.75 16.36
CA VAL A 53 -4.52 16.42 15.11
C VAL A 53 -5.52 16.01 14.05
N VAL A 54 -5.55 16.74 12.93
CA VAL A 54 -6.36 16.40 11.76
C VAL A 54 -5.49 15.69 10.73
N CYS A 55 -5.87 14.46 10.36
CA CYS A 55 -5.18 13.69 9.34
C CYS A 55 -6.00 13.64 8.06
N ASP A 56 -5.45 14.16 6.95
CA ASP A 56 -5.97 13.86 5.62
C ASP A 56 -5.49 12.47 5.20
N ARG A 57 -6.32 11.46 5.51
CA ARG A 57 -6.10 10.00 5.38
C ARG A 57 -5.28 9.40 6.53
N TYR A 58 -5.98 8.68 7.40
CA TYR A 58 -5.34 7.86 8.42
C TYR A 58 -4.93 6.50 7.84
N PRO A 59 -3.73 5.96 8.16
CA PRO A 59 -3.32 4.65 7.68
C PRO A 59 -4.30 3.54 8.10
N GLN A 60 -4.57 2.61 7.19
CA GLN A 60 -5.52 1.51 7.38
C GLN A 60 -4.94 0.19 6.85
N THR A 61 -5.21 -0.92 7.53
CA THR A 61 -4.77 -2.27 7.17
C THR A 61 -5.85 -3.11 6.48
N GLN A 62 -7.12 -2.70 6.60
CA GLN A 62 -8.29 -3.54 6.30
C GLN A 62 -8.49 -3.89 4.82
N PHE A 63 -8.04 -3.02 3.91
CA PHE A 63 -8.18 -3.26 2.47
C PHE A 63 -6.80 -3.18 1.78
N PRO A 64 -5.99 -4.26 1.87
CA PRO A 64 -4.69 -4.34 1.20
C PRO A 64 -4.83 -4.08 -0.30
N GLY A 65 -3.94 -3.29 -0.88
CA GLY A 65 -3.94 -3.00 -2.33
C GLY A 65 -4.91 -1.91 -2.79
N THR A 66 -5.73 -1.35 -1.90
CA THR A 66 -6.51 -0.14 -2.18
C THR A 66 -6.01 1.02 -1.32
N ASN A 67 -5.77 2.17 -1.96
CA ASN A 67 -5.61 3.45 -1.24
C ASN A 67 -4.40 3.54 -0.27
N ASP A 68 -3.27 2.89 -0.59
CA ASP A 68 -1.97 2.94 0.11
C ASP A 68 -1.63 1.77 1.08
N GLY A 69 -1.91 0.52 0.68
CA GLY A 69 -1.43 -0.69 1.36
C GLY A 69 0.06 -1.02 1.08
N PRO A 70 0.66 -1.95 1.84
CA PRO A 70 2.08 -2.32 1.72
C PRO A 70 2.43 -2.82 0.31
N LEU A 71 3.45 -2.21 -0.30
CA LEU A 71 3.91 -2.48 -1.66
C LEU A 71 4.66 -3.82 -1.76
N LEU A 72 5.22 -4.30 -0.65
CA LEU A 72 5.99 -5.55 -0.54
C LEU A 72 5.16 -6.69 0.05
N HIS A 73 3.83 -6.61 0.08
CA HIS A 73 2.96 -7.70 0.58
C HIS A 73 3.31 -9.07 -0.04
N ALA A 74 3.62 -9.11 -1.34
CA ALA A 74 4.01 -10.31 -2.08
C ALA A 74 5.36 -10.91 -1.62
N TRP A 75 6.15 -10.19 -0.85
CA TRP A 75 7.44 -10.67 -0.32
C TRP A 75 7.29 -11.37 1.02
N ALA A 76 6.13 -11.23 1.69
CA ALA A 76 5.84 -11.91 2.94
C ALA A 76 5.85 -13.44 2.80
N SER A 77 5.43 -13.98 1.65
CA SER A 77 5.45 -15.41 1.33
C SER A 77 6.74 -15.89 0.66
N SER A 78 7.76 -15.03 0.51
CA SER A 78 9.00 -15.40 -0.17
C SER A 78 9.85 -16.37 0.67
N PRO A 79 10.52 -17.37 0.06
CA PRO A 79 11.44 -18.26 0.78
C PRO A 79 12.68 -17.54 1.33
N ASN A 80 13.03 -16.37 0.80
CA ASN A 80 14.17 -15.58 1.26
C ASN A 80 13.84 -14.80 2.56
N ARG A 81 14.61 -15.06 3.63
CA ARG A 81 14.46 -14.43 4.95
C ARG A 81 14.56 -12.89 4.90
N VAL A 82 15.42 -12.35 4.05
CA VAL A 82 15.61 -10.90 3.91
C VAL A 82 14.35 -10.25 3.33
N LYS A 83 13.77 -10.85 2.29
CA LYS A 83 12.53 -10.35 1.66
C LYS A 83 11.36 -10.35 2.65
N ARG A 84 11.24 -11.41 3.46
CA ARG A 84 10.22 -11.47 4.53
C ARG A 84 10.44 -10.40 5.59
N ALA A 85 11.67 -10.21 6.05
CA ALA A 85 12.01 -9.19 7.04
C ALA A 85 11.67 -7.77 6.53
N LEU A 86 11.94 -7.47 5.26
CA LEU A 86 11.58 -6.19 4.65
C LEU A 86 10.05 -5.99 4.57
N ALA A 87 9.30 -7.03 4.19
CA ALA A 87 7.84 -6.98 4.17
C ALA A 87 7.25 -6.75 5.58
N SER A 88 7.74 -7.47 6.59
CA SER A 88 7.33 -7.25 7.98
C SER A 88 7.67 -5.85 8.46
N TRP A 89 8.81 -5.31 8.05
CA TRP A 89 9.21 -3.96 8.43
C TRP A 89 8.34 -2.88 7.78
N GLU A 90 7.93 -3.08 6.52
CA GLU A 90 6.95 -2.21 5.84
C GLU A 90 5.57 -2.26 6.52
N ALA A 91 5.20 -3.38 7.13
CA ALA A 91 3.94 -3.55 7.85
C ALA A 91 3.89 -2.85 9.22
N ARG A 92 5.04 -2.69 9.90
CA ARG A 92 5.12 -2.09 11.25
C ARG A 92 4.45 -0.73 11.45
N PRO A 93 4.52 0.25 10.51
CA PRO A 93 3.81 1.52 10.67
C PRO A 93 2.29 1.32 10.74
N TYR A 94 1.77 0.30 10.07
CA TYR A 94 0.36 0.00 10.08
C TYR A 94 -0.08 -0.64 11.41
N GLU A 95 0.73 -1.55 11.97
CA GLU A 95 0.51 -2.07 13.33
C GLU A 95 0.49 -0.95 14.37
N LEU A 96 1.37 0.06 14.21
CA LEU A 96 1.37 1.24 15.09
C LEU A 96 0.11 2.09 14.93
N ALA A 97 -0.45 2.17 13.72
CA ALA A 97 -1.70 2.88 13.47
C ALA A 97 -2.89 2.16 14.14
N ASP A 98 -2.92 0.83 14.10
CA ASP A 98 -3.93 0.02 14.79
C ASP A 98 -3.85 0.17 16.32
N ALA A 99 -2.63 0.31 16.87
CA ALA A 99 -2.43 0.57 18.30
C ALA A 99 -2.81 1.99 18.74
N THR A 100 -2.95 2.92 17.80
CA THR A 100 -3.32 4.32 18.10
C THR A 100 -4.52 4.71 17.24
N PRO A 101 -5.73 4.19 17.51
CA PRO A 101 -6.88 4.49 16.69
C PRO A 101 -7.24 5.99 16.77
N PRO A 102 -7.80 6.56 15.69
CA PRO A 102 -8.35 7.92 15.72
C PRO A 102 -9.55 7.99 16.67
N ASP A 103 -9.74 9.12 17.33
CA ASP A 103 -10.89 9.33 18.24
C ASP A 103 -12.18 9.71 17.48
N LEU A 104 -12.06 10.27 16.27
CA LEU A 104 -13.18 10.63 15.40
C LEU A 104 -12.79 10.42 13.94
N VAL A 105 -13.69 9.79 13.17
CA VAL A 105 -13.50 9.55 11.73
C VAL A 105 -14.59 10.23 10.93
N LEU A 106 -14.21 11.25 10.15
CA LEU A 106 -15.10 11.94 9.23
C LEU A 106 -15.02 11.29 7.84
N ARG A 107 -16.14 10.72 7.38
CA ARG A 107 -16.23 10.08 6.06
C ARG A 107 -16.94 11.00 5.07
N LEU A 108 -16.23 11.40 4.03
CA LEU A 108 -16.82 12.17 2.93
C LEU A 108 -17.45 11.23 1.90
N CYS A 109 -18.74 10.92 2.09
CA CYS A 109 -19.54 10.08 1.19
C CYS A 109 -20.17 10.94 0.08
N VAL A 110 -19.46 11.12 -1.03
CA VAL A 110 -20.02 11.77 -2.23
C VAL A 110 -20.75 10.77 -3.13
N ASP A 111 -21.79 11.24 -3.81
CA ASP A 111 -22.41 10.52 -4.90
C ASP A 111 -21.46 10.46 -6.11
N GLN A 112 -21.72 9.50 -6.98
CA GLN A 112 -20.84 9.24 -8.12
C GLN A 112 -20.85 10.38 -9.13
N GLU A 113 -22.02 10.97 -9.38
CA GLU A 113 -22.16 12.07 -10.33
C GLU A 113 -21.34 13.28 -9.87
N THR A 114 -21.42 13.65 -8.59
CA THR A 114 -20.59 14.71 -8.00
C THR A 114 -19.10 14.39 -8.08
N ALA A 115 -18.69 13.14 -7.84
CA ALA A 115 -17.30 12.73 -7.95
C ALA A 115 -16.76 12.82 -9.39
N GLU A 116 -17.57 12.43 -10.38
CA GLU A 116 -17.24 12.51 -11.81
C GLU A 116 -17.15 13.95 -12.29
N ARG A 117 -18.09 14.82 -11.88
CA ARG A 117 -18.04 16.25 -12.17
C ARG A 117 -16.78 16.92 -11.62
N ARG A 118 -16.32 16.53 -10.42
CA ARG A 118 -15.11 17.07 -9.79
C ARG A 118 -13.83 16.63 -10.49
N ARG A 119 -13.74 15.38 -10.97
CA ARG A 119 -12.57 14.87 -11.68
C ARG A 119 -12.99 13.88 -12.77
N PRO A 120 -13.24 14.34 -13.99
CA PRO A 120 -13.62 13.46 -15.10
C PRO A 120 -12.45 12.54 -15.47
N GLY A 121 -12.76 11.32 -15.94
CA GLY A 121 -11.76 10.36 -16.45
C GLY A 121 -11.40 9.21 -15.51
N HIS A 122 -12.08 9.06 -14.37
CA HIS A 122 -12.01 7.83 -13.58
C HIS A 122 -13.12 6.87 -14.00
N GLY A 123 -12.76 5.65 -14.41
CA GLY A 123 -13.75 4.65 -14.83
C GLY A 123 -14.79 4.40 -13.74
N ASN A 124 -16.06 4.31 -14.15
CA ASN A 124 -17.23 4.15 -13.29
C ASN A 124 -17.06 3.01 -12.23
N HIS A 125 -16.38 1.92 -12.62
CA HIS A 125 -16.02 0.83 -11.70
C HIS A 125 -15.08 1.27 -10.55
N TYR A 126 -14.05 2.07 -10.84
CA TYR A 126 -13.07 2.54 -9.84
C TYR A 126 -13.71 3.44 -8.79
N LEU A 127 -14.62 4.33 -9.19
CA LEU A 127 -15.34 5.21 -8.28
C LEU A 127 -16.29 4.42 -7.35
N ARG A 128 -16.99 3.42 -7.89
CA ARG A 128 -17.84 2.52 -7.10
C ARG A 128 -17.03 1.72 -6.07
N THR A 129 -15.88 1.16 -6.47
CA THR A 129 -15.00 0.44 -5.53
C THR A 129 -14.50 1.35 -4.43
N ARG A 130 -14.03 2.56 -4.75
CA ARG A 130 -13.58 3.53 -3.74
C ARG A 130 -14.68 3.91 -2.76
N ARG A 131 -15.91 4.15 -3.25
CA ARG A 131 -17.05 4.48 -2.40
C ARG A 131 -17.36 3.34 -1.42
N ARG A 132 -17.39 2.09 -1.91
CA ARG A 132 -17.61 0.90 -1.06
C ARG A 132 -16.51 0.75 -0.01
N VAL A 133 -15.23 0.88 -0.40
CA VAL A 133 -14.11 0.78 0.55
C VAL A 133 -14.26 1.83 1.65
N VAL A 134 -14.45 3.11 1.31
CA VAL A 134 -14.60 4.19 2.31
C VAL A 134 -15.79 3.94 3.25
N GLN A 135 -16.90 3.41 2.73
CA GLN A 135 -18.07 3.06 3.53
C GLN A 135 -17.81 1.89 4.48
N GLN A 136 -16.99 0.92 4.07
CA GLN A 136 -16.71 -0.29 4.85
C GLN A 136 -15.51 -0.16 5.80
N LEU A 137 -14.78 0.95 5.77
CA LEU A 137 -13.70 1.19 6.73
C LEU A 137 -14.23 1.14 8.15
N ASN A 138 -13.49 0.48 9.02
CA ASN A 138 -13.81 0.40 10.44
C ASN A 138 -12.57 0.79 11.23
N PHE A 139 -12.72 1.75 12.13
CA PHE A 139 -11.64 2.18 13.02
C PHE A 139 -12.09 1.82 14.43
N PRO A 140 -11.60 0.72 15.01
CA PRO A 140 -12.03 0.30 16.34
C PRO A 140 -11.68 1.40 17.35
N GLY A 141 -12.69 1.93 18.04
CA GLY A 141 -12.55 3.01 19.02
C GLY A 141 -12.96 4.41 18.54
N ALA A 142 -13.41 4.55 17.30
CA ALA A 142 -14.03 5.76 16.74
C ALA A 142 -15.54 5.62 16.51
#